data_AF-A0A7W1RYQ2-F1
#
_entry.id   AF-A0A7W1RYQ2-F1
#
_cell.length_a   1.000
_cell.length_b   1.000
_cell.length_c   1.000
_cell.angle_alpha   90.00
_cell.angle_beta   90.00
_cell.angle_gamma   90.00
#
_symmetry.space_group_name_H-M   'P 1'
#
loop_
_entity.id
_entity.type
_entity.pdbx_description
1 polymer ?
#
loop_
_entity_poly.entity_id
_entity_poly.type
_entity_poly.pdbx_seq_one_letter_code
_entity_poly.pdbx_strand_id
1 'polypeptide(L)' 'MYPAEMTDPIRDEVQEIGLTELKTPQEVDAALAKKQGTALVFVNSICGCAAGGA' A
#
# COMPACT_ATOMS: atom_id res chain seq x y z
N MET A 1 -11.78 6.87 12.36
CA MET A 1 -10.75 6.64 11.33
C MET A 1 -9.59 7.58 11.64
N TYR A 2 -8.34 7.18 11.42
CA TYR A 2 -7.19 8.04 11.74
C TYR A 2 -7.15 9.25 10.80
N PRO A 3 -6.73 10.44 11.27
CA PRO A 3 -6.58 11.62 10.43
C PRO A 3 -5.59 11.39 9.28
N ALA A 4 -5.78 12.11 8.18
CA ALA A 4 -4.92 12.01 7.00
C ALA A 4 -3.48 12.39 7.37
N GLU A 5 -3.31 13.42 8.21
CA GLU A 5 -2.01 13.91 8.67
C GLU A 5 -1.21 12.84 9.44
N MET A 6 -1.88 11.82 10.00
CA MET A 6 -1.22 10.70 10.67
C MET A 6 -0.92 9.53 9.73
N THR A 7 -1.64 9.40 8.61
CA THR A 7 -1.57 8.22 7.74
C THR A 7 -0.84 8.48 6.42
N ASP A 8 -0.86 9.72 5.94
CA ASP A 8 -0.18 10.13 4.71
C ASP A 8 1.34 9.95 4.79
N PRO A 9 2.05 10.28 5.90
CA PRO A 9 3.49 10.02 5.98
C PRO A 9 3.85 8.53 5.82
N ILE A 10 3.00 7.64 6.34
CA ILE A 10 3.20 6.18 6.24
C ILE A 10 2.93 5.69 4.80
N ARG A 11 1.98 6.33 4.09
CA ARG A 11 1.72 6.04 2.67
C ARG A 11 2.88 6.53 1.80
N ASP A 12 3.36 7.73 2.07
CA ASP A 12 4.46 8.34 1.33
C ASP A 12 5.74 7.52 1.45
N GLU A 13 6.09 7.05 2.65
CA GLU A 13 7.23 6.15 2.86
C GLU A 13 7.15 4.87 2.00
N VAL A 14 5.95 4.26 1.93
CA VAL A 14 5.70 3.06 1.12
C VAL A 14 5.78 3.35 -0.38
N GLN A 15 5.36 4.53 -0.81
CA GLN A 15 5.50 4.97 -2.20
C GLN A 15 6.97 5.24 -2.55
N GLU A 16 7.74 5.84 -1.65
CA GLU A 16 9.17 6.14 -1.82
C GLU A 16 10.02 4.86 -2.01
N ILE A 17 9.66 3.75 -1.36
CA ILE A 17 10.31 2.44 -1.56
C ILE A 17 9.84 1.70 -2.83
N GLY A 18 8.96 2.32 -3.63
CA GLY A 18 8.59 1.86 -4.98
C GLY A 18 7.27 1.11 -5.09
N LEU A 19 6.42 1.12 -4.05
CA LEU A 19 5.09 0.54 -4.16
C LEU A 19 4.08 1.52 -4.76
N THR A 20 3.12 0.97 -5.49
CA THR A 20 1.99 1.74 -6.03
C THR A 20 0.80 1.62 -5.09
N GLU A 21 0.29 2.75 -4.59
CA GLU A 21 -0.92 2.79 -3.76
C GLU A 21 -2.17 2.55 -4.62
N LEU A 22 -3.07 1.69 -4.13
CA LEU A 22 -4.36 1.37 -4.75
C LEU A 22 -5.45 1.70 -3.75
N LYS A 23 -6.30 2.68 -4.06
CA LYS A 23 -7.32 3.25 -3.16
C LYS A 23 -8.72 2.74 -3.44
N THR A 24 -8.94 2.12 -4.59
CA THR A 24 -10.26 1.64 -5.01
C THR A 24 -10.24 0.17 -5.41
N PRO A 25 -11.37 -0.55 -5.27
CA PRO A 25 -11.47 -1.93 -5.76
C PRO A 25 -11.13 -2.05 -7.25
N GLN A 26 -11.53 -1.06 -8.06
CA GLN A 26 -11.27 -1.03 -9.50
C GLN A 26 -9.78 -0.90 -9.82
N GLU A 27 -9.04 -0.10 -9.05
CA GLU A 27 -7.58 -0.01 -9.17
C GLU A 27 -6.90 -1.32 -8.81
N VAL A 28 -7.40 -2.03 -7.78
CA VAL A 28 -6.92 -3.37 -7.41
C VAL A 28 -7.17 -4.37 -8.52
N ASP A 29 -8.39 -4.42 -9.04
CA ASP A 29 -8.76 -5.31 -10.14
C ASP A 29 -7.90 -5.02 -11.37
N ALA A 30 -7.72 -3.75 -11.74
CA ALA A 30 -6.88 -3.38 -12.87
C ALA A 30 -5.40 -3.76 -12.68
N ALA A 31 -4.85 -3.57 -11.48
CA ALA A 31 -3.46 -3.89 -11.16
C ALA A 31 -3.17 -5.40 -11.19
N LEU A 32 -4.16 -6.23 -10.82
CA LEU A 32 -4.02 -7.69 -10.73
C LEU A 32 -4.53 -8.44 -11.96
N ALA A 33 -5.47 -7.88 -12.74
CA ALA A 33 -6.15 -8.59 -13.81
C ALA A 33 -5.27 -8.99 -15.01
N LYS A 34 -4.07 -8.42 -15.19
CA LYS A 34 -3.28 -8.60 -16.43
C LYS A 34 -1.76 -8.55 -16.27
N LYS A 35 -1.19 -9.07 -15.17
CA LYS A 35 0.27 -9.20 -15.06
C LYS A 35 0.71 -10.64 -15.30
N GLN A 36 1.49 -10.87 -16.35
CA GLN A 36 2.29 -12.10 -16.49
C GLN A 36 3.47 -12.00 -15.52
N GLY A 37 3.67 -13.03 -14.68
CA GLY A 37 4.71 -13.03 -13.65
C GLY A 37 4.14 -12.97 -12.23
N THR A 38 4.94 -12.53 -11.28
CA THR A 38 4.58 -12.44 -9.86
C THR A 38 4.34 -10.98 -9.44
N ALA A 39 3.46 -10.78 -8.45
CA ALA A 39 3.20 -9.48 -7.86
C ALA A 39 3.49 -9.51 -6.36
N LEU A 40 4.23 -8.52 -5.86
CA LEU A 40 4.33 -8.24 -4.43
C LEU A 40 3.15 -7.36 -4.03
N VAL A 41 2.31 -7.83 -3.11
CA VAL A 41 1.20 -7.05 -2.55
C VAL A 41 1.51 -6.79 -1.09
N PHE A 42 1.70 -5.53 -0.74
CA PHE A 42 1.93 -5.10 0.63
C PHE A 42 0.63 -4.58 1.22
N VAL A 43 0.12 -5.27 2.24
CA VAL A 43 -1.07 -4.85 2.98
C VAL A 43 -0.62 -3.98 4.13
N ASN A 44 -0.56 -2.67 3.89
CA ASN A 44 -0.15 -1.73 4.91
C ASN A 44 -1.20 -1.58 6.03
N SER A 45 -0.75 -1.18 7.22
CA SER A 45 -1.62 -0.87 8.35
C SER A 45 -0.98 0.16 9.28
N ILE A 46 -1.76 0.69 10.21
CA ILE A 46 -1.28 1.62 11.25
C ILE A 46 -0.67 0.92 12.48
N CYS A 47 -0.67 -0.40 12.51
CA CYS A 47 -0.17 -1.16 13.66
C CYS A 47 1.35 -1.03 13.76
N GLY A 48 1.89 -1.00 14.98
CA GLY A 48 3.35 -0.88 15.18
C GLY A 48 4.17 -2.02 14.56
N CYS A 49 3.56 -3.18 14.30
CA CYS A 49 4.21 -4.25 13.54
C CYS A 49 4.47 -3.88 12.07
N ALA A 50 3.60 -3.08 11.44
CA ALA A 50 3.81 -2.59 10.08
C ALA A 50 5.01 -1.65 10.02
N ALA A 51 5.15 -0.76 11.00
CA ALA A 51 6.29 0.15 11.11
C ALA A 51 7.62 -0.55 11.49
N GLY A 52 7.55 -1.70 12.18
CA GLY A 52 8.73 -2.37 12.72
C GLY A 52 9.48 -3.30 11.76
N GLY A 53 8.88 -3.66 10.62
CA GLY A 53 9.52 -4.53 9.63
C GLY A 53 8.59 -5.52 8.93
N ALA A 54 7.34 -5.13 8.68
CA ALA A 54 6.47 -5.88 7.78
C ALA A 54 6.92 -5.77 6.32
#